data_AF-B8CJJ9-F1
#
_entry.id   AF-B8CJJ9-F1
#
_cell.length_a   1.000
_cell.length_b   1.000
_cell.length_c   1.000
_cell.angle_alpha   90.00
_cell.angle_beta   90.00
_cell.angle_gamma   90.00
#
_symmetry.space_group_name_H-M   'P 1'
#
loop_
_entity.id
_entity.type
_entity.pdbx_description
1 polymer ?
#
loop_
_entity_poly.entity_id
_entity_poly.type
_entity_poly.pdbx_seq_one_letter_code
_entity_poly.pdbx_strand_id
1 'polypeptide(L)'
;MPSAQAAFPKAETYICPGIETKQPQMKFDWILGDKSPTAWEKDMEQVLVRGSRFMSEVAFFHKPSKTLLLVDLIENIGDKTEEVGLGIKLWWKAVFHMWNKPRPAPEYQIGWKDKKAAKHSLERMLAWDFERIILSHGDLIESDAKAAAREAWSAPLSSDA
;
A
#
# COMPACT_ATOMS: atom_id res chain seq x y z
N MET A 1 -14.67 17.37 11.01
CA MET A 1 -14.77 16.09 11.74
C MET A 1 -13.68 16.06 12.80
N PRO A 2 -13.95 15.61 14.04
CA PRO A 2 -12.87 15.30 14.99
C PRO A 2 -11.93 14.24 14.40
N SER A 3 -10.65 14.23 14.79
CA SER A 3 -9.74 13.16 14.37
C SER A 3 -10.21 11.81 14.89
N ALA A 4 -9.78 10.72 14.26
CA ALA A 4 -10.08 9.37 14.75
C ALA A 4 -9.62 9.18 16.22
N GLN A 5 -8.47 9.74 16.61
CA GLN A 5 -7.99 9.70 18.00
C GLN A 5 -8.90 10.42 18.98
N ALA A 6 -9.51 11.55 18.57
CA ALA A 6 -10.46 12.27 19.41
C ALA A 6 -11.79 11.51 19.56
N ALA A 7 -12.22 10.81 18.51
CA ALA A 7 -13.42 9.96 18.55
C ALA A 7 -13.20 8.66 19.34
N PHE A 8 -11.99 8.11 19.32
CA PHE A 8 -11.62 6.83 19.95
C PHE A 8 -10.42 7.00 20.89
N PRO A 9 -10.56 7.72 22.01
CA PRO A 9 -9.44 8.10 22.87
C PRO A 9 -8.77 6.92 23.60
N LYS A 10 -9.37 5.73 23.55
CA LYS A 10 -8.82 4.49 24.13
C LYS A 10 -8.16 3.59 23.09
N ALA A 11 -8.24 3.93 21.80
CA ALA A 11 -7.63 3.14 20.74
C ALA A 11 -6.13 3.45 20.69
N GLU A 12 -5.32 2.41 20.53
CA GLU A 12 -3.90 2.57 20.22
C GLU A 12 -3.73 3.08 18.78
N THR A 13 -2.78 3.99 18.59
CA THR A 13 -2.44 4.58 17.31
C THR A 13 -1.11 4.02 16.82
N TYR A 14 -1.17 3.32 15.69
CA TYR A 14 -0.02 2.78 14.99
C TYR A 14 0.30 3.65 13.76
N ILE A 15 1.57 4.00 13.58
CA ILE A 15 2.03 4.81 12.44
C ILE A 15 3.04 4.05 11.58
N CYS A 16 3.11 4.41 10.31
CA CYS A 16 4.16 3.94 9.41
C CYS A 16 5.48 4.68 9.70
N PRO A 17 6.66 4.05 9.58
CA PRO A 17 7.95 4.72 9.73
C PRO A 17 8.08 5.97 8.85
N GLY A 18 8.54 7.08 9.44
CA GLY A 18 8.71 8.38 8.80
C GLY A 18 7.58 9.36 9.11
N ILE A 19 6.44 8.88 9.61
CA ILE A 19 5.33 9.74 10.03
C ILE A 19 5.71 10.55 11.29
N GLU A 20 6.49 9.99 12.20
CA GLU A 20 7.01 10.69 13.38
C GLU A 20 7.84 11.93 13.02
N THR A 21 8.50 11.91 11.85
CA THR A 21 9.25 13.07 11.34
C THR A 21 8.34 14.02 10.55
N LYS A 22 7.42 13.47 9.72
CA LYS A 22 6.50 14.29 8.89
C LYS A 22 5.44 15.02 9.73
N GLN A 23 5.01 14.43 10.85
CA GLN A 23 4.03 15.01 11.77
C GLN A 23 4.54 14.94 13.22
N PRO A 24 5.52 15.78 13.61
CA PRO A 24 6.17 15.71 14.93
C PRO A 24 5.23 15.91 16.12
N GLN A 25 4.06 16.52 15.88
CA GLN A 25 3.07 16.82 16.92
C GLN A 25 2.00 15.72 17.06
N MET A 26 1.99 14.72 16.17
CA MET A 26 1.03 13.63 16.24
C MET A 26 1.39 12.70 17.40
N LYS A 27 0.43 12.43 18.27
CA LYS A 27 0.57 11.40 19.29
C LYS A 27 0.41 10.04 18.65
N PHE A 28 1.26 9.09 19.00
CA PHE A 28 1.16 7.70 18.56
C PHE A 28 1.72 6.79 19.63
N ASP A 29 1.26 5.54 19.64
CA ASP A 29 1.67 4.53 20.62
C ASP A 29 2.77 3.63 20.03
N TRP A 30 2.70 3.37 18.73
CA TRP A 30 3.56 2.38 18.08
C TRP A 30 3.97 2.78 16.65
N ILE A 31 5.16 2.34 16.24
CA ILE A 31 5.61 2.40 14.85
C ILE A 31 5.58 0.99 14.27
N LEU A 32 4.89 0.82 13.14
CA LEU A 32 4.75 -0.46 12.45
C LEU A 32 6.07 -0.92 11.82
N GLY A 33 6.25 -2.24 11.71
CA GLY A 33 7.43 -2.86 11.10
C GLY A 33 7.09 -4.10 10.28
N ASP A 34 8.05 -5.02 10.14
CA ASP A 34 7.87 -6.27 9.37
C ASP A 34 7.11 -7.38 10.09
N LYS A 35 6.92 -7.25 11.40
CA LYS A 35 6.27 -8.27 12.21
C LYS A 35 4.97 -7.71 12.73
N SER A 36 3.94 -8.52 12.65
CA SER A 36 2.65 -8.20 13.25
C SER A 36 2.79 -8.13 14.77
N PRO A 37 2.29 -7.06 15.41
CA PRO A 37 2.07 -7.04 16.85
C PRO A 37 1.21 -8.20 17.33
N THR A 38 1.44 -8.61 18.59
CA THR A 38 0.66 -9.67 19.26
C THR A 38 -0.84 -9.39 19.27
N ALA A 39 -1.23 -8.12 19.20
CA ALA A 39 -2.62 -7.67 19.11
C ALA A 39 -3.38 -8.27 17.92
N TRP A 40 -2.70 -8.57 16.80
CA TRP A 40 -3.35 -9.10 15.58
C TRP A 40 -2.53 -10.12 14.79
N GLU A 41 -1.35 -10.55 15.27
CA GLU A 41 -0.49 -11.51 14.56
C GLU A 41 -1.20 -12.82 14.17
N LYS A 42 -2.24 -13.22 14.92
CA LYS A 42 -3.05 -14.41 14.63
C LYS A 42 -3.86 -14.28 13.34
N ASP A 43 -4.32 -13.07 13.01
CA ASP A 43 -5.25 -12.84 11.90
C ASP A 43 -4.59 -12.10 10.74
N MET A 44 -3.57 -11.26 11.02
CA MET A 44 -2.91 -10.45 10.01
C MET A 44 -1.39 -10.68 9.99
N GLU A 45 -0.84 -10.81 8.78
CA GLU A 45 0.58 -10.60 8.51
C GLU A 45 0.83 -9.18 8.02
N GLN A 46 2.05 -8.67 8.16
CA GLN A 46 2.45 -7.38 7.63
C GLN A 46 3.87 -7.39 7.10
N VAL A 47 4.19 -6.43 6.23
CA VAL A 47 5.56 -6.19 5.75
C VAL A 47 5.81 -4.71 5.60
N LEU A 48 6.95 -4.24 6.10
CA LEU A 48 7.42 -2.89 5.82
C LEU A 48 8.09 -2.90 4.44
N VAL A 49 7.49 -2.18 3.49
CA VAL A 49 8.05 -2.09 2.14
C VAL A 49 9.22 -1.13 2.11
N ARG A 50 10.36 -1.66 1.68
CA ARG A 50 11.64 -0.96 1.63
C ARG A 50 11.99 -0.52 0.22
N GLY A 51 13.03 0.31 0.14
CA GLY A 51 13.69 0.67 -1.11
C GLY A 51 13.06 1.85 -1.85
N SER A 52 11.94 2.38 -1.37
CA SER A 52 11.43 3.67 -1.83
C SER A 52 12.19 4.84 -1.22
N ARG A 53 12.41 5.87 -2.03
CA ARG A 53 13.07 7.13 -1.64
C ARG A 53 12.11 8.10 -0.95
N PHE A 54 10.81 8.04 -1.25
CA PHE A 54 9.87 9.12 -0.95
C PHE A 54 8.90 8.78 0.19
N MET A 55 8.56 7.50 0.34
CA MET A 55 7.54 7.06 1.28
C MET A 55 7.80 5.65 1.78
N SER A 56 7.30 5.40 2.98
CA SER A 56 7.25 4.07 3.60
C SER A 56 5.79 3.63 3.59
N GLU A 57 5.56 2.35 3.31
CA GLU A 57 4.24 1.73 3.46
C GLU A 57 4.40 0.40 4.20
N VAL A 58 3.45 0.10 5.07
CA VAL A 58 3.30 -1.21 5.67
C VAL A 58 2.07 -1.87 5.06
N ALA A 59 2.29 -2.90 4.26
CA ALA A 59 1.21 -3.68 3.67
C ALA A 59 0.73 -4.73 4.67
N PHE A 60 -0.57 -5.01 4.66
CA PHE A 60 -1.19 -6.01 5.53
C PHE A 60 -1.83 -7.13 4.72
N PHE A 61 -1.77 -8.35 5.24
CA PHE A 61 -2.50 -9.50 4.73
C PHE A 61 -3.39 -10.07 5.80
N HIS A 62 -4.71 -9.95 5.61
CA HIS A 62 -5.69 -10.55 6.49
C HIS A 62 -5.94 -12.01 6.06
N LYS A 63 -5.42 -12.95 6.86
CA LYS A 63 -5.40 -14.38 6.58
C LYS A 63 -6.80 -14.98 6.42
N PRO A 64 -7.77 -14.72 7.33
CA PRO A 64 -9.10 -15.36 7.23
C PRO A 64 -9.86 -15.03 5.96
N SER A 65 -9.75 -13.78 5.47
CA SER A 65 -10.47 -13.33 4.27
C SER A 65 -9.64 -13.41 2.99
N LYS A 66 -8.38 -13.83 3.10
CA LYS A 66 -7.38 -13.85 2.02
C LYS A 66 -7.25 -12.51 1.30
N THR A 67 -7.17 -11.43 2.08
CA THR A 67 -7.17 -10.06 1.56
C THR A 67 -5.84 -9.38 1.78
N LEU A 68 -5.23 -8.90 0.70
CA LEU A 68 -4.11 -7.96 0.78
C LEU A 68 -4.68 -6.53 0.91
N LEU A 69 -4.17 -5.75 1.85
CA LEU A 69 -4.53 -4.34 2.04
C LEU A 69 -3.33 -3.47 1.68
N LEU A 70 -3.53 -2.57 0.73
CA LEU A 70 -2.51 -1.65 0.22
C LEU A 70 -3.02 -0.22 0.20
N VAL A 71 -2.08 0.72 0.21
CA VAL A 71 -2.31 2.15 0.04
C VAL A 71 -1.77 2.59 -1.31
N ASP A 72 -0.51 3.03 -1.38
CA ASP A 72 0.11 3.65 -2.55
C ASP A 72 0.91 2.63 -3.38
N LEU A 73 1.15 1.42 -2.86
CA LEU A 73 1.84 0.34 -3.59
C LEU A 73 1.08 -0.14 -4.83
N ILE A 74 -0.25 0.00 -4.84
CA ILE A 74 -1.11 -0.16 -6.01
C ILE A 74 -2.28 0.82 -5.88
N GLU A 75 -2.52 1.59 -6.92
CA GLU A 75 -3.73 2.38 -7.10
C GLU A 75 -4.47 1.84 -8.33
N ASN A 76 -5.80 1.81 -8.29
CA ASN A 76 -6.62 1.29 -9.38
C ASN A 76 -7.78 2.23 -9.70
N ILE A 77 -7.45 3.44 -10.15
CA ILE A 77 -8.45 4.47 -10.47
C ILE A 77 -8.90 4.31 -11.92
N GLY A 78 -10.20 4.28 -12.14
CA GLY A 78 -10.79 3.99 -13.43
C GLY A 78 -12.21 4.52 -13.63
N ASP A 79 -12.85 4.01 -14.68
CA ASP A 79 -14.22 4.38 -15.05
C ASP A 79 -15.27 3.89 -14.04
N LYS A 80 -14.93 2.89 -13.21
CA LYS A 80 -15.80 2.39 -12.13
C LYS A 80 -15.64 3.17 -10.82
N THR A 81 -14.54 3.90 -10.67
CA THR A 81 -14.27 4.68 -9.47
C THR A 81 -15.23 5.86 -9.40
N GLU A 82 -16.01 5.92 -8.33
CA GLU A 82 -16.96 7.01 -8.11
C GLU A 82 -16.25 8.33 -7.79
N GLU A 83 -16.89 9.44 -8.13
CA GLU A 83 -16.47 10.82 -7.76
C GLU A 83 -15.05 11.24 -8.17
N VAL A 84 -14.45 10.63 -9.20
CA VAL A 84 -13.12 11.05 -9.67
C VAL A 84 -13.17 12.41 -10.35
N GLY A 85 -12.49 13.39 -9.74
CA GLY A 85 -12.37 14.75 -10.29
C GLY A 85 -11.72 14.78 -11.67
N LEU A 86 -12.17 15.70 -12.52
CA LEU A 86 -11.72 15.81 -13.92
C LEU A 86 -10.20 15.99 -14.04
N GLY A 87 -9.58 16.72 -13.09
CA GLY A 87 -8.14 16.87 -13.01
C GLY A 87 -7.43 15.52 -12.84
N ILE A 88 -7.77 14.75 -11.81
CA ILE A 88 -7.19 13.42 -11.56
C ILE A 88 -7.35 12.53 -12.80
N LYS A 89 -8.55 12.53 -13.40
CA LYS A 89 -8.81 11.77 -14.63
C LYS A 89 -7.87 12.14 -15.78
N LEU A 90 -7.63 13.43 -16.01
CA LEU A 90 -6.68 13.88 -17.02
C LEU A 90 -5.25 13.45 -16.71
N TRP A 91 -4.78 13.63 -15.46
CA TRP A 91 -3.43 13.22 -15.06
C TRP A 91 -3.23 11.70 -15.19
N TRP A 92 -4.19 10.90 -14.74
CA TRP A 92 -4.10 9.42 -14.82
C TRP A 92 -4.14 8.92 -16.26
N LYS A 93 -4.89 9.58 -17.15
CA LYS A 93 -4.96 9.20 -18.57
C LYS A 93 -3.73 9.65 -19.36
N ALA A 94 -3.36 10.93 -19.23
CA ALA A 94 -2.43 11.58 -20.15
C ALA A 94 -0.98 11.63 -19.64
N VAL A 95 -0.77 11.64 -18.32
CA VAL A 95 0.58 11.79 -17.73
C VAL A 95 1.09 10.47 -17.18
N PHE A 96 0.32 9.84 -16.27
CA PHE A 96 0.77 8.62 -15.60
C PHE A 96 0.39 7.34 -16.35
N HIS A 97 -0.58 7.42 -17.27
CA HIS A 97 -1.11 6.28 -18.00
C HIS A 97 -1.55 5.12 -17.08
N MET A 98 -2.22 5.47 -15.97
CA MET A 98 -2.72 4.58 -14.92
C MET A 98 -4.24 4.39 -14.96
N TRP A 99 -4.96 5.10 -15.83
CA TRP A 99 -6.42 4.99 -15.90
C TRP A 99 -6.86 3.56 -16.28
N ASN A 100 -7.71 2.94 -15.45
CA ASN A 100 -8.12 1.53 -15.54
C ASN A 100 -6.96 0.52 -15.49
N LYS A 101 -5.81 0.90 -14.91
CA LYS A 101 -4.62 0.06 -14.86
C LYS A 101 -4.06 0.07 -13.44
N PRO A 102 -4.17 -1.04 -12.69
CA PRO A 102 -3.54 -1.18 -11.39
C PRO A 102 -2.03 -0.95 -11.48
N ARG A 103 -1.53 0.13 -10.87
CA ARG A 103 -0.10 0.47 -10.87
C ARG A 103 0.26 1.14 -9.54
N PRO A 104 1.53 1.09 -9.10
CA PRO A 104 1.95 1.85 -7.93
C PRO A 104 1.71 3.34 -8.15
N ALA A 105 1.51 4.09 -7.06
CA ALA A 105 1.46 5.54 -7.09
C ALA A 105 2.68 6.11 -7.84
N PRO A 106 2.55 7.26 -8.51
CA PRO A 106 3.65 7.87 -9.28
C PRO A 106 4.97 7.97 -8.49
N GLU A 107 4.89 8.31 -7.20
CA GLU A 107 6.01 8.39 -6.28
C GLU A 107 6.75 7.05 -6.14
N TYR A 108 6.04 5.93 -6.08
CA TYR A 108 6.67 4.60 -6.09
C TYR A 108 7.29 4.30 -7.46
N GLN A 109 6.62 4.64 -8.57
CA GLN A 109 7.13 4.37 -9.91
C GLN A 109 8.50 5.03 -10.18
N ILE A 110 8.72 6.25 -9.69
CA ILE A 110 10.01 6.96 -9.80
C ILE A 110 10.90 6.81 -8.55
N GLY A 111 10.38 6.23 -7.47
CA GLY A 111 10.99 6.25 -6.14
C GLY A 111 11.78 5.01 -5.76
N TRP A 112 11.77 3.95 -6.55
CA TRP A 112 12.54 2.73 -6.28
C TRP A 112 14.06 2.97 -6.37
N LYS A 113 14.66 3.36 -5.24
CA LYS A 113 16.10 3.60 -5.10
C LYS A 113 16.87 2.32 -4.84
N ASP A 114 16.39 1.49 -3.91
CA ASP A 114 16.94 0.16 -3.64
C ASP A 114 15.96 -0.89 -4.12
N LYS A 115 16.08 -1.24 -5.41
CA LYS A 115 15.18 -2.20 -6.05
C LYS A 115 15.30 -3.60 -5.46
N LYS A 116 16.45 -3.97 -4.89
CA LYS A 116 16.64 -5.27 -4.23
C LYS A 116 15.85 -5.37 -2.93
N ALA A 117 15.91 -4.32 -2.11
CA ALA A 117 15.10 -4.24 -0.89
C ALA A 117 13.59 -4.16 -1.21
N ALA A 118 13.23 -3.44 -2.27
CA ALA A 118 11.86 -3.41 -2.77
C ALA A 118 11.41 -4.81 -3.20
N LYS A 119 12.14 -5.46 -4.11
CA LYS A 119 11.88 -6.81 -4.59
C LYS A 119 11.66 -7.80 -3.45
N HIS A 120 12.55 -7.82 -2.46
CA HIS A 120 12.39 -8.71 -1.30
C HIS A 120 11.07 -8.49 -0.54
N SER A 121 10.67 -7.23 -0.35
CA SER A 121 9.41 -6.88 0.32
C SER A 121 8.20 -7.30 -0.53
N LEU A 122 8.25 -7.07 -1.83
CA LEU A 122 7.18 -7.40 -2.78
C LEU A 122 7.03 -8.92 -2.97
N GLU A 123 8.13 -9.66 -3.03
CA GLU A 123 8.15 -11.12 -3.09
C GLU A 123 7.55 -11.76 -1.84
N ARG A 124 7.81 -11.19 -0.64
CA ARG A 124 7.15 -11.62 0.59
C ARG A 124 5.63 -11.47 0.49
N MET A 125 5.12 -10.35 -0.02
CA MET A 125 3.68 -10.19 -0.24
C MET A 125 3.16 -11.20 -1.28
N LEU A 126 3.89 -11.39 -2.37
CA LEU A 126 3.53 -12.36 -3.41
C LEU A 126 3.56 -13.82 -2.93
N ALA A 127 4.22 -14.12 -1.80
CA ALA A 127 4.20 -15.44 -1.18
C ALA A 127 2.95 -15.70 -0.30
N TRP A 128 2.24 -14.67 0.17
CA TRP A 128 1.01 -14.82 0.95
C TRP A 128 -0.15 -15.42 0.13
N ASP A 129 -1.10 -16.11 0.75
CA ASP A 129 -2.24 -16.70 0.02
C ASP A 129 -3.42 -15.72 -0.14
N PHE A 130 -3.20 -14.56 -0.76
CA PHE A 130 -4.25 -13.57 -1.02
C PHE A 130 -4.97 -13.81 -2.36
N GLU A 131 -6.29 -13.60 -2.35
CA GLU A 131 -7.17 -13.77 -3.50
C GLU A 131 -7.77 -12.44 -3.99
N ARG A 132 -7.73 -11.40 -3.14
CA ARG A 132 -8.20 -10.04 -3.46
C ARG A 132 -7.30 -8.96 -2.86
N ILE A 133 -7.40 -7.74 -3.39
CA ILE A 133 -6.69 -6.57 -2.89
C ILE A 133 -7.70 -5.46 -2.59
N ILE A 134 -7.65 -4.96 -1.35
CA ILE A 134 -8.33 -3.73 -0.94
C ILE A 134 -7.33 -2.59 -1.02
N LEU A 135 -7.76 -1.48 -1.64
CA LEU A 135 -6.94 -0.31 -1.92
C LEU A 135 -7.52 0.92 -1.24
N SER A 136 -6.64 1.84 -0.82
CA SER A 136 -7.05 3.19 -0.40
C SER A 136 -7.46 4.08 -1.58
N HIS A 137 -7.00 3.75 -2.79
CA HIS A 137 -7.17 4.58 -3.99
C HIS A 137 -7.73 3.76 -5.17
N GLY A 138 -8.99 4.04 -5.51
CA GLY A 138 -9.67 3.46 -6.66
C GLY A 138 -10.44 2.18 -6.33
N ASP A 139 -10.65 1.36 -7.35
CA ASP A 139 -11.51 0.17 -7.30
C ASP A 139 -10.76 -1.05 -6.72
N LEU A 140 -11.47 -1.86 -5.93
CA LEU A 140 -10.93 -3.10 -5.37
C LEU A 140 -10.53 -4.09 -6.49
N ILE A 141 -9.54 -4.94 -6.23
CA ILE A 141 -9.13 -6.01 -7.14
C ILE A 141 -9.65 -7.33 -6.59
N GLU A 142 -10.77 -7.80 -7.12
CA GLU A 142 -11.49 -8.97 -6.60
C GLU A 142 -11.16 -10.29 -7.33
N SER A 143 -10.50 -10.22 -8.48
CA SER A 143 -10.08 -11.38 -9.28
C SER A 143 -8.65 -11.20 -9.78
N ASP A 144 -7.94 -12.31 -9.99
CA ASP A 144 -6.56 -12.33 -10.50
C ASP A 144 -5.59 -11.43 -9.71
N ALA A 145 -5.85 -11.24 -8.42
CA ALA A 145 -5.11 -10.32 -7.56
C ALA A 145 -3.59 -10.52 -7.62
N LYS A 146 -3.15 -11.78 -7.65
CA LYS A 146 -1.73 -12.14 -7.78
C LYS A 146 -1.13 -11.69 -9.11
N ALA A 147 -1.87 -11.82 -10.21
CA ALA A 147 -1.41 -11.40 -11.53
C ALA A 147 -1.35 -9.87 -11.60
N ALA A 148 -2.40 -9.18 -11.14
CA ALA A 148 -2.45 -7.72 -11.08
C ALA A 148 -1.30 -7.14 -10.24
N ALA A 149 -1.03 -7.72 -9.07
CA ALA A 149 0.09 -7.31 -8.23
C ALA A 149 1.46 -7.51 -8.91
N ARG A 150 1.68 -8.65 -9.58
CA ARG A 150 2.93 -8.91 -10.32
C ARG A 150 3.13 -7.93 -11.48
N GLU A 151 2.06 -7.60 -12.21
CA GLU A 151 2.11 -6.64 -13.30
C GLU A 151 2.45 -5.23 -12.79
N ALA A 152 1.73 -4.77 -11.76
CA ALA A 152 1.94 -3.49 -11.11
C ALA A 152 3.38 -3.34 -10.60
N TRP A 153 3.95 -4.42 -10.07
CA TRP A 153 5.29 -4.46 -9.48
C TRP A 153 6.39 -4.95 -10.41
N SER A 154 6.12 -5.07 -11.71
CA SER A 154 7.08 -5.62 -12.69
C SER A 154 8.46 -4.95 -12.64
N ALA A 155 8.53 -3.62 -12.52
CA ALA A 155 9.79 -2.86 -12.54
C ALA A 155 10.75 -3.17 -11.36
N PRO A 156 10.31 -3.19 -10.08
CA PRO A 156 11.16 -3.64 -8.98
C PRO A 156 11.35 -5.17 -8.95
N LEU A 157 10.40 -5.98 -9.45
CA LEU A 157 10.55 -7.45 -9.47
C LEU A 157 11.55 -7.94 -10.52
N SER A 158 11.67 -7.23 -11.65
CA SER A 158 12.57 -7.57 -12.74
C SER A 158 14.01 -7.11 -12.54
N SER A 159 14.35 -6.45 -11.42
CA SER A 159 15.74 -6.08 -11.15
C SER A 159 16.54 -7.33 -10.77
N ASP A 160 17.57 -7.62 -11.55
CA ASP A 160 18.64 -8.52 -11.16
C ASP A 160 19.45 -7.89 -10.01
N ALA A 161 19.93 -8.75 -9.11
CA ALA A 161 20.52 -8.40 -7.81
C ALA A 161 21.79 -7.55 -7.87
#